data_AF-S7W8R5-F1
#
_entry.id   AF-S7W8R5-F1
#
_cell.length_a   1.000
_cell.length_b   1.000
_cell.length_c   1.000
_cell.angle_alpha   90.00
_cell.angle_beta   90.00
_cell.angle_gamma   90.00
#
_symmetry.space_group_name_H-M   'P 1'
#
loop_
_entity.id
_entity.type
_entity.pdbx_description
1 polymer ?
#
loop_
_entity_poly.entity_id
_entity_poly.type
_entity_poly.pdbx_seq_one_letter_code
_entity_poly.pdbx_strand_id
1 'polypeptide(L)'
;PAEPLFRSKNPMSRSQKLKHLFNKFICEVATDDAHRKEMQDIFVSICAKYNVFLKLDTYDSELSSGRTNNRDLKSKEYIKEILESHIVNNKIDLCNKIEHVETKLKNNKIELIQKIKDAKNKLKLVEEERIKEENQYQRNIDICYETLK
;
A
#
# COMPACT_ATOMS: atom_id res chain seq x y z
N PRO A 1 -19.02 -43.54 -5.53
CA PRO A 1 -17.70 -43.05 -6.00
C PRO A 1 -17.79 -42.66 -7.48
N ALA A 2 -17.92 -41.36 -7.76
CA ALA A 2 -17.98 -40.87 -9.13
C ALA A 2 -16.57 -40.91 -9.75
N GLU A 3 -16.42 -41.61 -10.88
CA GLU A 3 -15.20 -41.60 -11.67
C GLU A 3 -14.93 -40.20 -12.24
N PRO A 4 -13.67 -39.75 -12.27
CA PRO A 4 -13.32 -38.52 -12.96
C PRO A 4 -13.35 -38.77 -14.47
N LEU A 5 -14.47 -38.38 -15.09
CA LEU A 5 -14.59 -38.17 -16.53
C LEU A 5 -13.51 -37.16 -16.97
N PHE A 6 -12.70 -37.55 -17.95
CA PHE A 6 -11.62 -36.79 -18.60
C PHE A 6 -10.25 -36.75 -17.90
N ARG A 7 -9.53 -37.88 -17.95
CA ARG A 7 -8.06 -37.84 -18.06
C ARG A 7 -7.64 -38.23 -19.49
N SER A 8 -7.67 -37.28 -20.43
CA SER A 8 -6.88 -37.44 -21.67
C SER A 8 -5.40 -37.17 -21.33
N LYS A 9 -4.54 -38.15 -21.61
CA LYS A 9 -3.08 -38.05 -21.46
C LYS A 9 -2.56 -36.90 -22.34
N ASN A 10 -2.13 -35.80 -21.72
CA ASN A 10 -1.81 -34.50 -22.31
C ASN A 10 -2.96 -33.79 -23.07
N PRO A 11 -3.80 -33.00 -22.39
CA PRO A 11 -4.68 -32.07 -23.09
C PRO A 11 -3.81 -31.05 -23.84
N MET A 12 -3.96 -30.95 -25.16
CA MET A 12 -3.36 -29.85 -25.95
C MET A 12 -3.59 -28.51 -25.24
N SER A 13 -2.55 -27.66 -25.21
CA SER A 13 -2.67 -26.30 -24.69
C SER A 13 -3.72 -25.51 -25.50
N ARG A 14 -4.30 -24.47 -24.92
CA ARG A 14 -5.26 -23.61 -25.64
C ARG A 14 -4.63 -22.97 -26.87
N SER A 15 -3.35 -22.63 -26.82
CA SER A 15 -2.60 -22.14 -27.98
C SER A 15 -2.49 -23.18 -29.10
N GLN A 16 -2.24 -24.44 -28.78
CA GLN A 16 -2.20 -25.55 -29.73
C GLN A 16 -3.58 -25.83 -30.32
N LYS A 17 -4.63 -25.80 -29.50
CA LYS A 17 -6.03 -25.96 -29.96
C LYS A 17 -6.41 -24.87 -30.95
N LEU A 18 -6.04 -23.61 -30.67
CA LEU A 18 -6.32 -22.49 -31.57
C LEU A 18 -5.62 -22.67 -32.92
N LYS A 19 -4.34 -23.04 -32.93
CA LYS A 19 -3.60 -23.36 -34.17
C LYS A 19 -4.26 -24.51 -34.95
N HIS A 20 -4.65 -25.56 -34.25
CA HIS A 20 -5.29 -26.72 -34.87
C HIS A 20 -6.64 -26.38 -35.49
N LEU A 21 -7.49 -25.63 -34.78
CA LEU A 21 -8.79 -25.17 -35.27
C LEU A 21 -8.64 -24.28 -36.50
N PHE A 22 -7.67 -23.35 -36.47
CA PHE A 22 -7.42 -22.46 -37.59
C PHE A 22 -6.91 -23.21 -38.82
N ASN A 23 -5.98 -24.15 -38.65
CA ASN A 23 -5.50 -25.00 -39.74
C ASN A 23 -6.62 -25.83 -40.35
N LYS A 24 -7.49 -26.40 -39.50
CA LYS A 24 -8.67 -27.15 -39.95
C LYS A 24 -9.60 -26.27 -40.78
N PHE A 25 -9.91 -25.07 -40.29
CA PHE A 25 -10.74 -24.08 -40.99
C PHE A 25 -10.15 -23.69 -42.35
N ILE A 26 -8.86 -23.38 -42.41
CA ILE A 26 -8.20 -23.05 -43.68
C ILE A 26 -8.27 -24.22 -44.66
N CYS A 27 -8.05 -25.45 -44.19
CA CYS A 27 -8.14 -26.64 -45.04
C CYS A 27 -9.54 -26.86 -45.62
N GLU A 28 -10.59 -26.39 -44.94
CA GLU A 28 -11.98 -26.51 -45.37
C GLU A 28 -12.39 -25.36 -46.32
N VAL A 29 -11.82 -24.17 -46.15
CA VAL A 29 -12.25 -22.95 -46.87
C VAL A 29 -11.38 -22.62 -48.08
N ALA A 30 -10.07 -22.87 -48.02
CA ALA A 30 -9.15 -22.52 -49.11
C ALA A 30 -8.92 -23.71 -50.06
N THR A 31 -9.15 -23.47 -51.35
CA THR A 31 -9.10 -24.50 -52.40
C THR A 31 -7.70 -24.76 -52.95
N ASP A 32 -6.77 -23.82 -52.78
CA ASP A 32 -5.38 -23.97 -53.22
C ASP A 32 -4.37 -23.60 -52.11
N ASP A 33 -3.15 -24.09 -52.28
CA ASP A 33 -2.09 -23.95 -51.29
C ASP A 33 -1.56 -22.51 -51.14
N ALA A 34 -1.71 -21.67 -52.16
CA ALA A 34 -1.25 -20.29 -52.11
C ALA A 34 -2.11 -19.46 -51.14
N HIS A 35 -3.44 -19.55 -51.26
CA HIS A 35 -4.37 -18.89 -50.35
C HIS A 35 -4.27 -19.45 -48.91
N ARG A 36 -4.05 -20.77 -48.77
CA ARG A 36 -3.81 -21.38 -47.45
C ARG A 36 -2.61 -20.74 -46.76
N LYS A 37 -1.49 -20.58 -47.49
CA LYS A 37 -0.28 -19.99 -46.95
C LYS A 37 -0.46 -18.51 -46.59
N GLU A 38 -1.12 -17.73 -47.45
CA GLU A 38 -1.39 -16.32 -47.16
C GLU A 38 -2.25 -16.13 -45.90
N MET A 39 -3.33 -16.90 -45.76
CA MET A 39 -4.17 -16.85 -44.56
C MET A 39 -3.42 -17.33 -43.30
N GLN A 40 -2.54 -18.31 -43.44
CA GLN A 40 -1.67 -18.79 -42.37
C GLN A 40 -0.73 -17.67 -41.88
N ASP A 41 -0.10 -16.95 -42.80
CA ASP A 41 0.83 -15.86 -42.49
C ASP A 41 0.11 -14.67 -41.82
N ILE A 42 -1.08 -14.31 -42.31
CA ILE A 42 -1.92 -13.28 -41.69
C ILE A 42 -2.28 -13.67 -40.25
N PHE A 43 -2.69 -14.92 -40.02
CA PHE A 43 -3.02 -15.40 -38.69
C PHE A 43 -1.83 -15.37 -37.74
N VAL A 44 -0.67 -15.85 -38.18
CA VAL A 44 0.56 -15.80 -37.37
C VAL A 44 0.92 -14.36 -37.03
N SER A 45 0.82 -13.44 -37.99
CA SER A 45 1.07 -12.00 -37.80
C SER A 45 0.12 -11.39 -36.77
N ILE A 46 -1.19 -11.65 -36.86
CA ILE A 46 -2.18 -11.18 -35.90
C ILE A 46 -1.90 -11.77 -34.51
N CYS A 47 -1.67 -13.08 -34.41
CA CYS A 47 -1.37 -13.73 -33.14
C CYS A 47 -0.11 -13.18 -32.49
N ALA A 48 0.92 -12.86 -33.27
CA ALA A 48 2.15 -12.22 -32.80
C ALA A 48 1.88 -10.79 -32.32
N LYS A 49 1.18 -9.97 -33.13
CA LYS A 49 0.84 -8.58 -32.79
C LYS A 49 0.13 -8.45 -31.45
N TYR A 50 -0.74 -9.39 -31.11
CA TYR A 50 -1.52 -9.36 -29.86
C TYR A 50 -0.99 -10.29 -28.76
N ASN A 51 0.16 -10.94 -28.98
CA ASN A 51 0.78 -11.91 -28.07
C ASN A 51 -0.19 -13.02 -27.63
N VAL A 52 -1.02 -13.51 -28.56
CA VAL A 52 -2.12 -14.43 -28.26
C VAL A 52 -1.62 -15.75 -27.69
N PHE A 53 -0.59 -16.35 -28.30
CA PHE A 53 -0.07 -17.64 -27.85
C PHE A 53 0.52 -17.56 -26.44
N LEU A 54 1.33 -16.53 -26.17
CA LEU A 54 1.91 -16.31 -24.85
C LEU A 54 0.81 -16.15 -23.79
N LYS A 55 -0.22 -15.34 -24.05
CA LYS A 55 -1.33 -15.16 -23.11
C LYS A 55 -2.11 -16.44 -22.84
N LEU A 56 -2.35 -17.25 -23.87
CA LEU A 56 -3.05 -18.54 -23.71
C LEU A 56 -2.22 -19.54 -22.90
N ASP A 57 -0.90 -19.59 -23.14
CA ASP A 57 -0.01 -20.48 -22.40
C ASP A 57 0.19 -20.01 -20.95
N THR A 58 0.31 -18.71 -20.71
CA THR A 58 0.33 -18.13 -19.36
C THR A 58 -0.97 -18.45 -18.61
N TYR A 59 -2.12 -18.30 -19.26
CA TYR A 59 -3.40 -18.62 -18.66
C TYR A 59 -3.56 -20.13 -18.34
N ASP A 60 -3.09 -21.01 -19.22
CA ASP A 60 -3.03 -22.45 -18.96
C ASP A 60 -2.14 -22.75 -17.74
N SER A 61 -0.99 -22.07 -17.63
CA SER A 61 -0.08 -22.18 -16.49
C SER A 61 -0.73 -21.70 -15.19
N GLU A 62 -1.36 -20.54 -15.18
CA GLU A 62 -2.02 -19.96 -14.00
C GLU A 62 -3.21 -20.78 -13.49
N LEU A 63 -3.98 -21.37 -14.40
CA LEU A 63 -5.03 -22.34 -14.07
C LEU A 63 -4.44 -23.62 -13.46
N SER A 64 -3.35 -24.14 -14.05
CA SER A 64 -2.70 -25.37 -13.57
C SER A 64 -2.04 -25.19 -12.20
N SER A 65 -1.53 -23.98 -11.90
CA SER A 65 -0.93 -23.64 -10.62
C SER A 65 -1.96 -23.22 -9.56
N GLY A 66 -3.25 -23.21 -9.89
CA GLY A 66 -4.32 -22.79 -8.98
C GLY A 66 -4.27 -21.31 -8.59
N ARG A 67 -3.47 -20.49 -9.29
CA ARG A 67 -3.37 -19.03 -9.05
C ARG A 67 -4.61 -18.30 -9.55
N THR A 68 -5.28 -18.89 -10.54
CA THR A 68 -6.49 -18.37 -11.16
C THR A 68 -7.52 -19.48 -11.14
N ASN A 69 -8.63 -19.29 -10.43
CA ASN A 69 -9.79 -20.16 -10.52
C ASN A 69 -10.90 -19.40 -11.26
N ASN A 70 -11.52 -20.02 -12.26
CA ASN A 70 -12.60 -19.38 -13.03
C ASN A 70 -13.84 -19.05 -12.17
N ARG A 71 -13.91 -19.59 -10.95
CA ARG A 71 -14.95 -19.26 -9.96
C ARG A 71 -14.74 -17.90 -9.27
N ASP A 72 -13.52 -17.35 -9.32
CA ASP A 72 -13.12 -16.25 -8.43
C ASP A 72 -13.40 -14.86 -9.02
N LEU A 73 -13.46 -14.72 -10.36
CA LEU A 73 -13.64 -13.42 -11.02
C LEU A 73 -15.01 -12.75 -10.76
N LYS A 74 -15.99 -13.48 -10.21
CA LYS A 74 -17.32 -12.95 -9.83
C LYS A 74 -17.59 -13.02 -8.33
N SER A 75 -16.69 -13.58 -7.52
CA SER A 75 -16.86 -13.61 -6.07
C SER A 75 -16.61 -12.21 -5.50
N LYS A 76 -17.60 -11.68 -4.78
CA LYS A 76 -17.48 -10.39 -4.10
C LYS A 76 -16.38 -10.45 -3.04
N GLU A 77 -16.21 -11.60 -2.41
CA GLU A 77 -15.22 -11.89 -1.38
C GLU A 77 -13.80 -11.84 -1.97
N TYR A 78 -13.58 -12.44 -3.14
CA TYR A 78 -12.29 -12.40 -3.82
C TYR A 78 -11.94 -11.00 -4.35
N ILE A 79 -12.92 -10.29 -4.93
CA ILE A 79 -12.73 -8.89 -5.34
C ILE A 79 -12.38 -8.03 -4.12
N LYS A 80 -13.07 -8.24 -2.99
CA LYS A 80 -12.78 -7.55 -1.74
C LYS A 80 -11.38 -7.88 -1.24
N GLU A 81 -10.96 -9.14 -1.27
CA GLU A 81 -9.61 -9.57 -0.87
C GLU A 81 -8.52 -8.90 -1.72
N ILE A 82 -8.68 -8.85 -3.05
CA ILE A 82 -7.75 -8.15 -3.95
C ILE A 82 -7.69 -6.66 -3.59
N LEU A 83 -8.84 -6.00 -3.45
CA LEU A 83 -8.89 -4.58 -3.09
C LEU A 83 -8.30 -4.30 -1.72
N GLU A 84 -8.55 -5.17 -0.73
CA GLU A 84 -7.96 -5.08 0.60
C GLU A 84 -6.44 -5.27 0.53
N SER A 85 -5.93 -6.22 -0.26
CA SER A 85 -4.49 -6.45 -0.44
C SER A 85 -3.76 -5.22 -0.98
N HIS A 86 -4.40 -4.44 -1.85
CA HIS A 86 -3.84 -3.18 -2.37
C HIS A 86 -3.85 -2.04 -1.35
N ILE A 87 -4.73 -2.08 -0.33
CA ILE A 87 -4.92 -0.98 0.63
C ILE A 87 -4.22 -1.26 1.97
N VAL A 88 -3.91 -2.51 2.29
CA VAL A 88 -3.28 -2.91 3.57
C VAL A 88 -1.98 -2.14 3.83
N ASN A 89 -1.07 -2.07 2.86
CA ASN A 89 0.20 -1.36 3.04
C ASN A 89 -0.01 0.14 3.30
N ASN A 90 -0.93 0.77 2.56
CA ASN A 90 -1.27 2.18 2.76
C ASN A 90 -1.90 2.45 4.14
N LYS A 91 -2.71 1.50 4.66
CA LYS A 91 -3.26 1.58 6.02
C LYS A 91 -2.18 1.46 7.08
N ILE A 92 -1.26 0.50 6.92
CA ILE A 92 -0.12 0.32 7.84
C ILE A 92 0.74 1.58 7.87
N ASP A 93 1.08 2.13 6.70
CA ASP A 93 1.86 3.37 6.61
C ASP A 93 1.16 4.56 7.26
N LEU A 94 -0.16 4.67 7.12
CA LEU A 94 -0.94 5.72 7.77
C LEU A 94 -0.95 5.55 9.29
N CYS A 95 -1.16 4.34 9.81
CA CYS A 95 -1.08 4.06 11.24
C CYS A 95 0.29 4.42 11.81
N ASN A 96 1.38 4.01 11.14
CA ASN A 96 2.74 4.34 11.55
C ASN A 96 2.98 5.86 11.59
N LYS A 97 2.46 6.60 10.61
CA LYS A 97 2.54 8.08 10.59
C LYS A 97 1.77 8.70 11.76
N ILE A 98 0.58 8.20 12.06
CA ILE A 98 -0.24 8.68 13.18
C ILE A 98 0.52 8.43 14.50
N GLU A 99 1.02 7.21 14.72
CA GLU A 99 1.77 6.86 15.93
C GLU A 99 3.04 7.71 16.11
N HIS A 100 3.75 8.01 15.01
CA HIS A 100 4.90 8.88 15.04
C HIS A 100 4.53 10.31 15.46
N VAL A 101 3.45 10.86 14.90
CA VAL A 101 2.96 12.20 15.25
C VAL A 101 2.49 12.25 16.71
N GLU A 102 1.75 11.24 17.17
CA GLU A 102 1.32 11.16 18.57
C GLU A 102 2.51 11.15 19.53
N THR A 103 3.53 10.35 19.23
CA THR A 103 4.74 10.25 20.04
C THR A 103 5.46 11.59 20.11
N LYS A 104 5.61 12.26 18.96
CA LYS A 104 6.21 13.61 18.89
C LYS A 104 5.43 14.62 19.72
N LEU A 105 4.10 14.61 19.63
CA LEU A 105 3.25 15.51 20.41
C LEU A 105 3.33 15.23 21.92
N LYS A 106 3.39 13.96 22.34
CA LYS A 106 3.58 13.58 23.74
C LYS A 106 4.92 14.08 24.28
N ASN A 107 6.01 13.91 23.53
CA ASN A 107 7.32 14.40 23.93
C ASN A 107 7.36 15.93 24.02
N ASN A 108 6.82 16.64 23.03
CA ASN A 108 6.72 18.10 23.06
C ASN A 108 5.89 18.60 24.26
N LYS A 109 4.79 17.91 24.59
CA LYS A 109 3.98 18.24 25.76
C LYS A 109 4.80 18.11 27.06
N ILE A 110 5.58 17.04 27.20
CA ILE A 110 6.44 16.84 28.37
C ILE A 110 7.48 17.96 28.48
N GLU A 111 8.17 18.30 27.38
CA GLU A 111 9.14 19.39 27.35
C GLU A 111 8.53 20.74 27.73
N LEU A 112 7.35 21.06 27.20
CA LEU A 112 6.66 22.31 27.50
C LEU A 112 6.23 22.38 28.96
N ILE A 113 5.73 21.29 29.54
CA ILE A 113 5.40 21.20 30.96
C ILE A 113 6.65 21.47 31.81
N GLN A 114 7.79 20.90 31.44
CA GLN A 114 9.04 21.12 32.17
C GLN A 114 9.49 22.58 32.07
N LYS A 115 9.47 23.18 30.87
CA LYS A 115 9.79 24.61 30.68
C LYS A 115 8.89 25.53 31.50
N ILE A 116 7.59 25.23 31.58
CA ILE A 116 6.65 25.98 32.42
C ILE A 116 7.00 25.85 33.90
N LYS A 117 7.35 24.65 34.36
CA LYS A 117 7.76 24.42 35.75
C LYS A 117 9.02 25.20 36.10
N ASP A 118 10.01 25.18 35.23
CA ASP A 118 11.28 25.91 35.44
C ASP A 118 11.06 27.43 35.43
N ALA A 119 10.23 27.94 34.51
CA ALA A 119 9.86 29.35 34.48
C ALA A 119 9.12 29.79 35.75
N LYS A 120 8.19 28.97 36.27
CA LYS A 120 7.49 29.23 37.54
C LYS A 120 8.46 29.29 38.72
N ASN A 121 9.42 28.38 38.78
CA ASN A 121 10.43 28.38 39.83
C ASN A 121 11.31 29.63 39.78
N LYS A 122 11.75 30.03 38.57
CA LYS A 122 12.53 31.27 38.38
C LYS A 122 11.73 32.50 38.79
N LEU A 123 10.46 32.59 38.41
CA LEU A 123 9.59 33.70 38.78
C LEU A 123 9.46 33.81 40.30
N LYS A 124 9.28 32.67 40.98
CA LYS A 124 9.20 32.63 42.45
C LYS A 124 10.49 33.13 43.12
N LEU A 125 11.66 32.72 42.62
CA LEU A 125 12.95 33.18 43.16
C LEU A 125 13.13 34.69 43.00
N VAL A 126 12.83 35.23 41.81
CA VAL A 126 12.89 36.67 41.55
C VAL A 126 11.92 37.44 42.44
N GLU A 127 10.72 36.90 42.69
CA GLU A 127 9.74 37.53 43.57
C GLU A 127 10.19 37.54 45.04
N GLU A 128 10.81 36.45 45.51
CA GLU A 128 11.43 36.38 46.83
C GLU A 128 12.61 37.36 46.99
N GLU A 129 13.44 37.53 45.95
CA GLU A 129 14.52 38.52 45.92
C GLU A 129 13.96 39.95 45.96
N ARG A 130 12.95 40.26 45.14
CA ARG A 130 12.29 41.58 45.14
C ARG A 130 11.75 41.95 46.52
N ILE A 131 11.07 41.02 47.19
CA ILE A 131 10.52 41.24 48.53
C ILE A 131 11.64 41.49 49.55
N LYS A 132 12.77 40.78 49.46
CA LYS A 132 13.92 41.01 50.35
C LYS A 132 14.52 42.39 50.14
N GLU A 133 14.69 42.81 48.89
CA GLU A 133 15.19 44.15 48.55
C GLU A 133 14.24 45.25 49.04
N GLU A 134 12.93 45.14 48.76
CA GLU A 134 11.92 46.09 49.26
C GLU A 134 11.98 46.23 50.79
N ASN A 135 12.07 45.11 51.52
CA ASN A 135 12.21 45.13 52.97
C ASN A 135 13.51 45.79 53.44
N GLN A 136 14.61 45.59 52.71
CA GLN A 136 15.89 46.23 53.02
C GLN A 136 15.84 47.74 52.78
N TYR A 137 15.24 48.18 51.67
CA TYR A 137 15.02 49.60 51.39
C TYR A 137 14.17 50.25 52.49
N GLN A 138 13.08 49.61 52.91
CA GLN A 138 12.24 50.12 53.98
C GLN A 138 13.01 50.29 55.30
N ARG A 139 13.81 49.28 55.70
CA ARG A 139 14.67 49.39 56.88
C ARG A 139 15.65 50.55 56.80
N ASN A 140 16.27 50.75 55.64
CA ASN A 140 17.22 51.84 55.44
C ASN A 140 16.52 53.21 55.56
N ILE A 141 15.30 53.33 55.03
CA ILE A 141 14.47 54.53 55.18
C ILE A 141 14.18 54.79 56.66
N ASP A 142 13.76 53.77 57.41
CA ASP A 142 13.44 53.89 58.83
C ASP A 142 14.67 54.35 59.65
N ILE A 143 15.85 53.78 59.40
CA ILE A 143 17.12 54.17 60.04
C ILE A 143 17.45 55.65 59.76
N CYS A 144 17.31 56.10 58.52
CA CYS A 144 17.55 57.50 58.16
C CYS A 144 16.62 58.46 58.91
N TYR A 145 15.34 58.10 59.05
CA TYR A 145 14.39 58.92 59.79
C TYR A 145 14.69 58.98 61.30
N GLU A 146 15.16 57.88 61.90
CA GLU A 146 15.60 57.89 63.30
C GLU A 146 16.86 58.72 63.51
N THR A 147 17.79 58.71 62.56
CA THR A 147 19.07 59.45 62.67
C THR A 147 18.89 60.97 62.49
N LEU A 148 17.80 61.42 61.86
CA LEU A 148 17.49 62.83 61.62
C LEU A 148 16.63 63.48 62.71
N LYS A 149 16.14 62.71 63.69
CA LYS A 149 15.43 63.19 64.88
C LYS A 149 16.40 63.50 66.02
#